data_AF-A0A550HHN9-F1
#
_entry.id   AF-A0A550HHN9-F1
#
_cell.length_a   1.000
_cell.length_b   1.000
_cell.length_c   1.000
_cell.angle_alpha   90.00
_cell.angle_beta   90.00
_cell.angle_gamma   90.00
#
_symmetry.space_group_name_H-M   'P 1'
#
loop_
_entity.id
_entity.type
_entity.pdbx_description
1 polymer ?
#
loop_
_entity_poly.entity_id
_entity_poly.type
_entity_poly.pdbx_seq_one_letter_code
_entity_poly.pdbx_strand_id
1 'polypeptide(L)'
;MSAARPLTTLRTIAVIAALPLLTLTACGYGSDSKDEDTSKVAAEGKKLSADTVRIGYFPNLTHATALVGDQEGLLQKELGGTKATY
;
A
#
# COMPACT_ATOMS: atom_id res chain seq x y z
N MET A 1 -25.99 32.33 -42.74
CA MET A 1 -24.54 32.45 -42.45
C MET A 1 -24.35 32.34 -40.95
N SER A 2 -23.41 31.50 -40.52
CA SER A 2 -22.95 31.26 -39.14
C SER A 2 -23.90 30.51 -38.18
N ALA A 3 -23.68 29.20 -38.10
CA ALA A 3 -24.19 28.31 -37.06
C ALA A 3 -23.43 28.58 -35.75
N ALA A 4 -24.13 29.02 -34.71
CA ALA A 4 -23.59 29.06 -33.36
C ALA A 4 -23.34 27.61 -32.90
N ARG A 5 -22.07 27.18 -32.99
CA ARG A 5 -21.67 25.82 -32.57
C ARG A 5 -21.94 25.65 -31.07
N PRO A 6 -22.63 24.58 -30.64
CA PRO A 6 -22.97 24.34 -29.24
C PRO A 6 -21.75 23.80 -28.46
N LEU A 7 -20.70 24.62 -28.39
CA LEU A 7 -19.43 24.27 -27.75
C LEU A 7 -19.60 24.03 -26.25
N THR A 8 -20.61 24.64 -25.62
CA THR A 8 -20.96 24.45 -24.21
C THR A 8 -21.56 23.07 -23.95
N THR A 9 -22.47 22.60 -24.81
CA THR A 9 -23.13 21.30 -24.67
C THR A 9 -22.18 20.14 -24.90
N LEU A 10 -21.22 20.29 -25.82
CA LEU A 10 -20.14 19.31 -26.02
C LEU A 10 -19.18 19.25 -24.82
N ARG A 11 -18.89 20.39 -24.19
CA ARG A 11 -18.04 20.45 -22.99
C ARG A 11 -18.70 19.82 -21.76
N THR A 12 -20.00 20.03 -21.56
CA THR A 12 -20.73 19.42 -20.44
C THR A 12 -20.79 17.90 -20.56
N ILE A 13 -20.97 17.37 -21.77
CA ILE A 13 -20.96 15.92 -22.02
C ILE A 13 -19.57 15.33 -21.73
N ALA A 14 -18.50 16.00 -22.14
CA ALA A 14 -17.13 15.56 -21.88
C ALA A 14 -16.81 15.50 -20.37
N VAL A 15 -17.27 16.49 -19.59
CA VAL A 15 -17.07 16.52 -18.12
C VAL A 15 -17.84 15.40 -17.42
N ILE A 16 -19.11 15.16 -17.79
CA ILE A 16 -19.92 14.09 -17.20
C ILE A 16 -19.37 12.70 -17.53
N ALA A 17 -18.84 12.51 -18.74
CA ALA A 17 -18.22 11.24 -19.14
C ALA A 17 -16.86 10.99 -18.47
N ALA A 18 -16.07 12.04 -18.20
CA ALA A 18 -14.75 11.92 -17.61
C ALA A 18 -14.75 11.82 -16.07
N LEU A 19 -15.76 12.39 -15.40
CA LEU A 19 -15.88 12.33 -13.93
C LEU A 19 -15.86 10.91 -13.34
N PRO A 20 -16.64 9.93 -13.84
CA PRO A 20 -16.61 8.58 -13.28
C PRO A 20 -15.24 7.91 -13.47
N LEU A 21 -14.55 8.14 -14.59
CA LEU A 21 -13.21 7.59 -14.84
C LEU A 21 -12.15 8.12 -13.86
N LEU A 22 -12.29 9.38 -13.40
CA LEU A 22 -11.40 9.97 -12.40
C LEU A 22 -11.67 9.43 -10.98
N THR A 23 -12.93 9.09 -10.66
CA THR A 23 -13.27 8.51 -9.36
C THR A 23 -12.76 7.08 -9.18
N LEU A 24 -12.63 6.31 -10.27
CA LEU A 24 -12.11 4.93 -10.21
C LEU A 24 -10.59 4.88 -10.01
N THR A 25 -9.84 5.89 -10.49
CA THR A 25 -8.37 5.91 -10.38
C THR A 25 -7.86 6.62 -9.13
N ALA A 26 -8.69 7.46 -8.50
CA ALA A 26 -8.29 8.25 -7.32
C ALA A 26 -8.28 7.46 -5.99
N CYS A 27 -8.84 6.25 -5.94
CA CYS A 27 -8.92 5.45 -4.71
C CYS A 27 -8.21 4.08 -4.77
N GLY A 28 -7.48 3.72 -5.84
CA GLY A 28 -6.96 2.35 -5.91
C GLY A 28 -5.94 1.98 -6.99
N TYR A 29 -5.34 2.91 -7.73
CA TYR A 29 -4.28 2.55 -8.69
C TYR A 29 -2.97 2.24 -7.97
N GLY A 30 -2.85 1.01 -7.46
CA GLY A 30 -1.63 0.51 -6.80
C GLY A 30 -1.86 -0.49 -5.66
N SER A 31 -3.11 -0.85 -5.33
CA SER A 31 -3.40 -1.79 -4.24
C SER A 31 -3.82 -3.18 -4.73
N ASP A 32 -3.24 -3.66 -5.84
CA ASP A 32 -3.21 -5.11 -6.12
C ASP A 32 -2.04 -5.70 -5.32
N SER A 33 -2.10 -5.55 -4.00
CA SER A 33 -1.29 -6.35 -3.09
C SER A 33 -1.90 -7.73 -3.16
N LYS A 34 -1.37 -8.55 -4.06
CA LYS A 34 -1.48 -9.99 -3.93
C LYS A 34 -1.01 -10.28 -2.50
N ASP A 35 -1.90 -10.79 -1.64
CA ASP A 35 -1.55 -11.32 -0.31
C ASP A 35 -0.69 -12.59 -0.54
N GLU A 36 0.46 -12.41 -1.19
CA GLU A 36 1.54 -13.35 -1.09
C GLU A 36 2.06 -13.11 0.32
N ASP A 37 1.78 -14.08 1.20
CA ASP A 37 2.44 -14.24 2.48
C ASP A 37 3.94 -14.42 2.15
N THR A 38 4.63 -13.32 1.85
CA THR A 38 6.01 -13.30 1.38
C THR A 38 6.86 -13.76 2.54
N SER A 39 7.02 -15.08 2.61
CA SER A 39 7.98 -15.80 3.42
C SER A 39 8.11 -15.22 4.83
N LYS A 40 7.05 -15.35 5.62
CA LYS A 40 7.12 -15.08 7.04
C LYS A 40 8.15 -16.02 7.66
N VAL A 41 9.37 -15.53 7.86
CA VAL A 41 10.45 -16.27 8.50
C VAL A 41 9.92 -16.81 9.82
N ALA A 42 10.07 -18.11 10.06
CA ALA A 42 9.59 -18.70 11.31
C ALA A 42 10.38 -18.11 12.48
N ALA A 43 9.71 -17.87 13.60
CA ALA A 43 10.38 -17.46 14.83
C ALA A 43 11.19 -18.66 15.35
N GLU A 44 12.50 -18.64 15.10
CA GLU A 44 13.44 -19.70 15.47
C GLU A 44 14.59 -19.18 16.33
N GLY A 45 15.08 -20.01 17.23
CA GLY A 45 16.20 -19.68 18.12
C GLY A 45 15.76 -19.19 19.50
N LYS A 46 16.70 -18.63 20.26
CA LYS A 46 16.44 -18.23 21.64
C LYS A 46 15.55 -17.00 21.68
N LYS A 47 14.49 -17.11 22.44
CA LYS A 47 13.51 -16.07 22.66
C LYS A 47 14.03 -15.01 23.63
N LEU A 48 13.62 -13.76 23.42
CA LEU A 48 13.89 -12.65 24.33
C LEU A 48 12.98 -12.73 25.57
N SER A 49 12.96 -11.68 26.39
CA SER A 49 12.07 -11.62 27.56
C SER A 49 10.58 -11.54 27.20
N ALA A 50 10.23 -11.23 25.95
CA ALA A 50 8.85 -11.10 25.47
C ALA A 50 8.46 -12.26 24.55
N ASP A 51 7.15 -12.58 24.50
CA ASP A 51 6.58 -13.56 23.55
C ASP A 51 6.37 -13.01 22.15
N THR A 52 5.96 -11.76 22.09
CA THR A 52 5.61 -11.09 20.85
C THR A 52 5.93 -9.62 20.98
N VAL A 53 6.40 -9.03 19.90
CA VAL A 53 6.57 -7.58 19.78
C VAL A 53 5.76 -7.07 18.60
N ARG A 54 5.05 -5.96 18.79
CA ARG A 54 4.36 -5.22 17.73
C ARG A 54 5.25 -4.07 17.28
N ILE A 55 5.58 -4.02 16.00
CA ILE A 55 6.51 -3.07 15.39
C ILE A 55 5.70 -2.17 14.46
N GLY A 56 5.36 -0.96 14.94
CA GLY A 56 4.72 0.05 14.09
C GLY A 56 5.76 0.90 13.37
N TYR A 57 5.54 1.17 12.09
CA TYR A 57 6.34 2.10 11.29
C TYR A 57 5.45 3.07 10.49
N PHE A 58 5.93 4.29 10.28
CA PHE A 58 5.19 5.28 9.50
C PHE A 58 5.26 4.98 8.00
N PRO A 59 4.19 5.21 7.24
CA PRO A 59 4.18 5.04 5.79
C PRO A 59 4.86 6.25 5.09
N ASN A 60 6.17 6.43 5.33
CA ASN A 60 7.00 7.48 4.72
C ASN A 60 8.35 6.89 4.26
N LEU A 61 8.95 7.50 3.24
CA LEU A 61 10.22 7.11 2.62
C LEU A 61 11.37 6.95 3.63
N THR A 62 11.40 7.79 4.66
CA THR A 62 12.43 7.72 5.71
C THR A 62 12.36 6.46 6.57
N HIS A 63 11.22 5.74 6.54
CA HIS A 63 10.98 4.50 7.29
C HIS A 63 10.97 3.27 6.37
N ALA A 64 11.38 3.40 5.11
CA ALA A 64 11.41 2.30 4.14
C ALA A 64 12.25 1.11 4.64
N THR A 65 13.24 1.34 5.50
CA THR A 65 14.05 0.27 6.11
C THR A 65 13.24 -0.69 6.97
N ALA A 66 12.24 -0.21 7.71
CA ALA A 66 11.37 -1.07 8.51
C ALA A 66 10.48 -1.94 7.60
N LEU A 67 9.99 -1.37 6.51
CA LEU A 67 9.19 -2.06 5.50
C LEU A 67 10.00 -3.14 4.76
N VAL A 68 11.25 -2.83 4.39
CA VAL A 68 12.17 -3.84 3.83
C VAL A 68 12.48 -4.93 4.86
N GLY A 69 12.72 -4.55 6.13
CA GLY A 69 13.00 -5.52 7.20
C GLY A 69 11.84 -6.47 7.52
N ASP A 70 10.59 -6.01 7.33
CA ASP A 70 9.38 -6.83 7.40
C ASP A 70 9.28 -7.76 6.18
N GLN A 71 9.33 -7.21 4.97
CA GLN A 71 9.19 -7.96 3.71
C GLN A 71 10.29 -9.02 3.50
N GLU A 72 11.53 -8.73 3.93
CA GLU A 72 12.66 -9.66 3.82
C GLU A 72 12.83 -10.54 5.07
N GLY A 73 11.98 -10.39 6.10
CA GLY A 73 12.04 -11.18 7.32
C GLY A 73 13.27 -10.93 8.22
N LEU A 74 14.04 -9.86 7.95
CA LEU A 74 15.24 -9.50 8.69
C LEU A 74 14.92 -9.21 10.17
N LEU A 75 13.80 -8.55 10.44
CA LEU A 75 13.39 -8.21 11.81
C LEU A 75 13.07 -9.47 12.63
N GLN A 76 12.39 -10.45 12.01
CA GLN A 76 12.08 -11.71 12.68
C GLN A 76 13.33 -12.55 12.96
N LYS A 77 14.31 -12.52 12.05
CA LYS A 77 15.60 -13.22 12.23
C LYS A 77 16.36 -12.70 13.46
N GLU A 78 16.45 -11.38 13.63
CA GLU A 78 17.15 -10.78 14.77
C GLU A 78 16.41 -10.96 16.10
N LEU A 79 15.07 -11.09 16.06
CA LEU A 79 14.23 -11.36 17.22
C LEU A 79 14.26 -12.82 17.70
N GLY A 80 14.82 -13.71 16.87
CA GLY A 80 14.91 -15.15 17.15
C GLY A 80 13.55 -15.77 17.41
N GLY A 81 13.42 -16.45 18.56
CA GLY A 81 12.16 -17.08 18.98
C GLY A 81 11.06 -16.11 19.43
N THR A 82 11.31 -14.79 19.40
CA THR A 82 10.30 -13.77 19.73
C THR A 82 9.49 -13.45 18.48
N LYS A 83 8.17 -13.56 18.54
CA LYS A 83 7.33 -13.32 17.37
C LYS A 83 7.24 -11.83 17.02
N ALA A 84 7.53 -11.48 15.78
CA ALA A 84 7.28 -10.15 15.23
C ALA A 84 5.86 -10.04 14.67
N THR A 85 5.23 -8.90 14.91
CA THR A 85 3.94 -8.49 14.33
C THR A 85 4.06 -7.03 13.94
N TYR A 86 3.38 -6.62 12.86
CA TYR A 86 3.55 -5.32 12.22
C TYR A 86 2.19 -4.61 12.13
#